data_AF-A0A0Q8QPN7-F1
#
_entry.id   AF-A0A0Q8QPN7-F1
#
_cell.length_a   1.000
_cell.length_b   1.000
_cell.length_c   1.000
_cell.angle_alpha   90.00
_cell.angle_beta   90.00
_cell.angle_gamma   90.00
#
_symmetry.space_group_name_H-M   'P 1'
#
loop_
_entity.id
_entity.type
_entity.pdbx_description
1 polymer ?
#
loop_
_entity_poly.entity_id
_entity_poly.type
_entity_poly.pdbx_seq_one_letter_code
_entity_poly.pdbx_strand_id
1 'polypeptide(L)'
;MRFAHGLARQLAAPTGIAGALCGLAMDVANRAPLQRAIDILCPGPGETVLDAGCGTGAASAAILRRAECHVIAVDQSTTMIRRARARLAGRSRSGMVEVHQASIEALPCEPGSIDAVLALNILYFCDPDSRMIAALRTVLRPSGRLVAYVTDRQSMEKWAFTGAGLHRLYNSDELQAALVDGGFDPSSISIEPRSVASGVQGLFALAYAG
;
A
#
# COMPACT_ATOMS: atom_id res chain seq x y z
N MET A 1 -22.28 12.25 11.77
CA MET A 1 -21.96 10.81 12.00
C MET A 1 -22.16 9.93 10.76
N ARG A 2 -23.33 9.90 10.09
CA ARG A 2 -23.57 8.99 8.93
C ARG A 2 -22.68 9.25 7.71
N PHE A 3 -22.43 10.53 7.37
CA PHE A 3 -21.57 10.90 6.24
C PHE A 3 -20.10 10.47 6.44
N ALA A 4 -19.51 10.77 7.60
CA ALA A 4 -18.15 10.38 7.95
C ALA A 4 -17.93 8.86 7.91
N HIS A 5 -18.91 8.09 8.41
CA HIS A 5 -18.86 6.64 8.37
C HIS A 5 -18.97 6.08 6.93
N GLY A 6 -19.80 6.70 6.08
CA GLY A 6 -19.89 6.36 4.66
C GLY A 6 -18.58 6.64 3.90
N LEU A 7 -17.92 7.77 4.20
CA LEU A 7 -16.61 8.09 3.63
C LEU A 7 -15.53 7.11 4.09
N ALA A 8 -15.46 6.81 5.40
CA ALA A 8 -14.52 5.83 5.94
C ALA A 8 -14.67 4.45 5.29
N ARG A 9 -15.92 3.99 5.06
CA ARG A 9 -16.18 2.73 4.34
C ARG A 9 -15.73 2.78 2.89
N GLN A 10 -15.90 3.91 2.20
CA GLN A 10 -15.45 4.05 0.81
C GLN A 10 -13.93 4.17 0.68
N LEU A 11 -13.22 4.60 1.73
CA LEU A 11 -11.76 4.56 1.79
C LEU A 11 -11.25 3.13 2.04
N ALA A 12 -11.94 2.36 2.91
CA ALA A 12 -11.55 0.99 3.25
C ALA A 12 -11.91 -0.05 2.18
N ALA A 13 -13.10 0.07 1.59
CA ALA A 13 -13.63 -0.85 0.58
C ALA A 13 -14.45 -0.06 -0.44
N PRO A 14 -13.80 0.63 -1.39
CA PRO A 14 -14.49 1.46 -2.37
C PRO A 14 -15.46 0.64 -3.22
N THR A 15 -16.72 1.08 -3.31
CA THR A 15 -17.75 0.43 -4.14
C THR A 15 -18.46 1.42 -5.06
N GLY A 16 -18.83 0.95 -6.24
CA GLY A 16 -19.66 1.69 -7.20
C GLY A 16 -19.02 2.97 -7.74
N ILE A 17 -19.86 3.89 -8.22
CA ILE A 17 -19.42 5.16 -8.85
C ILE A 17 -18.75 6.08 -7.82
N ALA A 18 -19.29 6.16 -6.61
CA ALA A 18 -18.71 6.95 -5.54
C ALA A 18 -17.30 6.45 -5.15
N GLY A 19 -17.11 5.12 -5.03
CA GLY A 19 -15.78 4.53 -4.77
C GLY A 19 -14.80 4.79 -5.92
N ALA A 20 -15.27 4.79 -7.16
CA ALA A 20 -14.45 5.13 -8.31
C ALA A 20 -13.98 6.60 -8.31
N LEU A 21 -14.84 7.55 -7.92
CA LEU A 21 -14.48 8.96 -7.75
C LEU A 21 -13.52 9.15 -6.58
N CYS A 22 -13.77 8.49 -5.45
CA CYS A 22 -12.85 8.48 -4.31
C CYS A 22 -11.46 7.98 -4.72
N GLY A 23 -11.37 6.87 -5.46
CA GLY A 23 -10.10 6.34 -5.96
C GLY A 23 -9.33 7.34 -6.83
N LEU A 24 -10.00 8.07 -7.72
CA LEU A 24 -9.37 9.12 -8.51
C LEU A 24 -8.86 10.30 -7.68
N ALA A 25 -9.64 10.73 -6.68
CA ALA A 25 -9.20 11.80 -5.77
C ALA A 25 -7.98 11.35 -4.95
N MET A 26 -7.97 10.10 -4.51
CA MET A 26 -6.83 9.51 -3.79
C MET A 26 -5.60 9.38 -4.70
N ASP A 27 -5.73 9.07 -5.99
CA ASP A 27 -4.60 9.09 -6.92
C ASP A 27 -3.89 10.45 -6.95
N VAL A 28 -4.66 11.55 -6.83
CA VAL A 28 -4.12 12.92 -6.81
C VAL A 28 -3.47 13.21 -5.45
N ALA A 29 -4.18 12.94 -4.35
CA ALA A 29 -3.68 13.15 -3.00
C ALA A 29 -2.39 12.34 -2.73
N ASN A 30 -2.30 11.14 -3.31
CA ASN A 30 -1.20 10.23 -3.10
C ASN A 30 -0.01 10.50 -4.03
N ARG A 31 -0.02 11.49 -4.93
CA ARG A 31 1.09 11.68 -5.89
C ARG A 31 2.45 11.87 -5.22
N ALA A 32 2.53 12.83 -4.30
CA ALA A 32 3.77 13.12 -3.58
C ALA A 32 4.27 11.93 -2.73
N PRO A 33 3.43 11.31 -1.88
CA PRO A 33 3.89 10.14 -1.12
C PRO A 33 4.20 8.94 -2.01
N LEU A 34 3.43 8.70 -3.09
CA LEU A 34 3.71 7.64 -4.04
C LEU A 34 5.10 7.80 -4.68
N GLN A 35 5.42 9.01 -5.15
CA GLN A 35 6.71 9.26 -5.79
C GLN A 35 7.87 8.96 -4.84
N ARG A 36 7.81 9.47 -3.60
CA ARG A 36 8.86 9.19 -2.62
C ARG A 36 8.91 7.71 -2.23
N ALA A 37 7.76 7.06 -2.07
CA ALA A 37 7.72 5.63 -1.77
C ALA A 37 8.36 4.81 -2.88
N ILE A 38 8.17 5.18 -4.16
CA ILE A 38 8.86 4.54 -5.30
C ILE A 38 10.35 4.82 -5.30
N ASP A 39 10.78 6.03 -4.91
CA ASP A 39 12.21 6.34 -4.80
C ASP A 39 12.90 5.50 -3.72
N ILE A 40 12.23 5.28 -2.58
CA ILE A 40 12.71 4.38 -1.51
C ILE A 40 12.64 2.92 -1.96
N LEU A 41 11.54 2.54 -2.64
CA LEU A 41 11.37 1.20 -3.18
C LEU A 41 12.46 0.90 -4.21
N CYS A 42 12.89 1.86 -5.02
CA CYS A 42 13.97 1.69 -6.00
C CYS A 42 13.85 0.36 -6.80
N PRO A 43 12.75 0.14 -7.55
CA PRO A 43 12.55 -1.11 -8.30
C PRO A 43 13.66 -1.29 -9.35
N GLY A 44 14.15 -2.52 -9.47
CA GLY A 44 15.21 -2.92 -10.39
C GLY A 44 14.72 -3.73 -11.59
N PRO A 45 15.49 -3.78 -12.71
CA PRO A 45 15.17 -4.65 -13.83
C PRO A 45 15.09 -6.12 -13.41
N GLY A 46 14.08 -6.83 -13.89
CA GLY A 46 13.86 -8.24 -13.60
C GLY A 46 13.31 -8.57 -12.20
N GLU A 47 13.15 -7.59 -11.31
CA GLU A 47 12.50 -7.81 -10.01
C GLU A 47 11.00 -8.12 -10.18
N THR A 48 10.45 -8.91 -9.27
CA THR A 48 9.02 -9.08 -9.04
C THR A 48 8.58 -8.18 -7.89
N VAL A 49 7.70 -7.23 -8.18
CA VAL A 49 7.21 -6.21 -7.25
C VAL A 49 5.73 -6.41 -6.95
N LEU A 50 5.37 -6.55 -5.67
CA LEU A 50 3.98 -6.59 -5.23
C LEU A 50 3.48 -5.17 -4.91
N ASP A 51 2.44 -4.72 -5.61
CA ASP A 51 1.64 -3.53 -5.26
C ASP A 51 0.46 -3.99 -4.40
N ALA A 52 0.63 -3.93 -3.08
CA ALA A 52 -0.33 -4.41 -2.08
C ALA A 52 -1.39 -3.34 -1.80
N GLY A 53 -2.64 -3.63 -2.16
CA GLY A 53 -3.75 -2.66 -2.16
C GLY A 53 -3.62 -1.66 -3.30
N CYS A 54 -3.47 -2.18 -4.53
CA CYS A 54 -3.12 -1.42 -5.71
C CYS A 54 -4.16 -0.35 -6.12
N GLY A 55 -5.38 -0.43 -5.59
CA GLY A 55 -6.46 0.51 -5.86
C GLY A 55 -6.73 0.65 -7.36
N THR A 56 -6.54 1.85 -7.88
CA THR A 56 -6.73 2.17 -9.30
C THR A 56 -5.56 1.71 -10.19
N GLY A 57 -4.50 1.11 -9.64
CA GLY A 57 -3.27 0.72 -10.34
C GLY A 57 -2.30 1.88 -10.60
N ALA A 58 -2.42 3.01 -9.89
CA ALA A 58 -1.56 4.18 -10.08
C ALA A 58 -0.09 3.87 -9.75
N ALA A 59 0.13 3.18 -8.63
CA ALA A 59 1.45 2.81 -8.14
C ALA A 59 2.11 1.77 -9.05
N SER A 60 1.40 0.68 -9.38
CA SER A 60 1.80 -0.29 -10.41
C SER A 60 2.29 0.37 -11.71
N ALA A 61 1.52 1.32 -12.24
CA ALA A 61 1.89 2.01 -13.47
C ALA A 61 3.14 2.89 -13.31
N ALA A 62 3.37 3.44 -12.10
CA ALA A 62 4.54 4.26 -11.80
C ALA A 62 5.81 3.41 -11.58
N ILE A 63 5.68 2.26 -10.93
CA ILE A 63 6.75 1.26 -10.79
C ILE A 63 7.24 0.81 -12.18
N LEU A 64 6.32 0.43 -13.07
CA LEU A 64 6.62 0.02 -14.46
C LEU A 64 7.21 1.12 -15.35
N ARG A 65 7.15 2.39 -14.94
CA ARG A 65 7.87 3.48 -15.61
C ARG A 65 9.30 3.63 -15.11
N ARG A 66 9.61 3.10 -13.93
CA ARG A 66 10.90 3.26 -13.26
C ARG A 66 11.88 2.16 -13.63
N ALA A 67 11.39 0.95 -13.87
CA ALA A 67 12.20 -0.20 -14.26
C ALA A 67 11.41 -1.20 -15.12
N GLU A 68 12.14 -2.03 -15.87
CA GLU A 68 11.61 -3.20 -16.56
C GLU A 68 11.49 -4.37 -15.57
N CYS A 69 10.46 -4.34 -14.73
CA CYS A 69 10.18 -5.33 -13.71
C CYS A 69 8.83 -6.03 -13.96
N HIS A 70 8.55 -7.10 -13.21
CA HIS A 70 7.23 -7.71 -13.15
C HIS A 70 6.45 -7.12 -11.98
N VAL A 71 5.18 -6.78 -12.18
CA VAL A 71 4.31 -6.27 -11.10
C VAL A 71 3.15 -7.22 -10.85
N ILE A 72 2.96 -7.58 -9.59
CA ILE A 72 1.75 -8.26 -9.11
C ILE A 72 0.92 -7.21 -8.37
N ALA A 73 -0.25 -6.85 -8.89
CA ALA A 73 -1.12 -5.83 -8.33
C ALA A 73 -2.33 -6.47 -7.66
N VAL A 74 -2.51 -6.27 -6.35
CA VAL A 74 -3.56 -6.94 -5.56
C VAL A 74 -4.44 -5.90 -4.87
N ASP A 75 -5.76 -6.06 -4.96
CA ASP A 75 -6.73 -5.26 -4.19
C ASP A 75 -8.02 -6.08 -3.93
N GLN A 76 -8.63 -5.92 -2.76
CA GLN A 76 -9.84 -6.65 -2.40
C GLN A 76 -11.11 -6.10 -3.08
N SER A 77 -11.11 -4.83 -3.50
CA SER A 77 -12.27 -4.18 -4.12
C SER A 77 -12.38 -4.53 -5.59
N THR A 78 -13.47 -5.21 -5.97
CA THR A 78 -13.85 -5.43 -7.37
C THR A 78 -13.92 -4.12 -8.18
N THR A 79 -14.33 -3.01 -7.53
CA THR A 79 -14.41 -1.71 -8.20
C THR A 79 -13.02 -1.18 -8.55
N MET A 80 -12.07 -1.32 -7.63
CA MET A 80 -10.67 -0.93 -7.83
C MET A 80 -9.99 -1.80 -8.86
N ILE A 81 -10.13 -3.13 -8.75
CA ILE A 81 -9.58 -4.09 -9.72
C ILE A 81 -10.03 -3.83 -11.15
N ARG A 82 -11.32 -3.49 -11.36
CA ARG A 82 -11.80 -3.11 -12.70
C ARG A 82 -11.07 -1.87 -13.24
N ARG A 83 -10.76 -0.89 -12.39
CA ARG A 83 -10.02 0.32 -12.78
C ARG A 83 -8.54 0.03 -13.01
N ALA A 84 -7.90 -0.74 -12.14
CA ALA A 84 -6.52 -1.18 -12.30
C ALA A 84 -6.33 -1.93 -13.62
N ARG A 85 -7.20 -2.91 -13.94
CA ARG A 85 -7.18 -3.62 -15.22
C ARG A 85 -7.32 -2.69 -16.42
N ALA A 86 -8.22 -1.70 -16.36
CA ALA A 86 -8.37 -0.73 -17.44
C ALA A 86 -7.11 0.14 -17.62
N ARG A 87 -6.52 0.63 -16.52
CA ARG A 87 -5.30 1.45 -16.54
C ARG A 87 -4.08 0.68 -17.04
N LEU A 88 -3.96 -0.59 -16.66
CA LEU A 88 -2.79 -1.43 -16.90
C LEU A 88 -2.93 -2.32 -18.14
N ALA A 89 -4.03 -2.25 -18.88
CA ALA A 89 -4.35 -3.15 -20.00
C ALA A 89 -3.20 -3.32 -21.02
N GLY A 90 -2.51 -2.23 -21.38
CA GLY A 90 -1.37 -2.30 -22.30
C GLY A 90 -0.17 -3.06 -21.74
N ARG A 91 0.11 -2.92 -20.44
CA ARG A 91 1.23 -3.57 -19.74
C ARG A 91 0.92 -5.02 -19.36
N SER A 92 -0.35 -5.34 -19.09
CA SER A 92 -0.77 -6.74 -18.88
C SER A 92 -0.63 -7.57 -20.15
N ARG A 93 -0.94 -7.00 -21.33
CA ARG A 93 -0.78 -7.71 -22.62
C ARG A 93 0.68 -8.07 -22.92
N SER A 94 1.63 -7.27 -22.42
CA SER A 94 3.07 -7.56 -22.53
C SER A 94 3.60 -8.45 -21.41
N GLY A 95 2.75 -8.97 -20.52
CA GLY A 95 3.16 -9.86 -19.42
C GLY A 95 3.91 -9.18 -18.28
N MET A 96 3.98 -7.84 -18.25
CA MET A 96 4.71 -7.10 -17.20
C MET A 96 3.89 -6.87 -15.94
N VAL A 97 2.58 -7.12 -15.98
CA VAL A 97 1.72 -6.93 -14.81
C VAL A 97 0.52 -7.87 -14.77
N GLU A 98 0.32 -8.46 -13.61
CA GLU A 98 -0.84 -9.25 -13.23
C GLU A 98 -1.72 -8.48 -12.25
N VAL A 99 -3.04 -8.59 -12.39
CA VAL A 99 -4.01 -7.87 -11.54
C VAL A 99 -4.99 -8.85 -10.92
N HIS A 100 -4.87 -9.06 -9.61
CA HIS A 100 -5.60 -10.06 -8.85
C HIS A 100 -6.55 -9.42 -7.82
N GLN A 101 -7.77 -9.92 -7.76
CA GLN A 101 -8.68 -9.57 -6.67
C GLN A 101 -8.46 -10.54 -5.51
N ALA A 102 -7.83 -10.07 -4.43
CA ALA A 102 -7.59 -10.87 -3.23
C ALA A 102 -7.42 -9.94 -2.01
N SER A 103 -7.55 -10.50 -0.80
CA SER A 103 -7.11 -9.81 0.41
C SER A 103 -5.61 -10.00 0.60
N ILE A 104 -4.98 -9.14 1.41
CA ILE A 104 -3.54 -9.21 1.65
C ILE A 104 -3.17 -10.43 2.52
N GLU A 105 -4.09 -10.91 3.34
CA GLU A 105 -3.92 -12.10 4.17
C GLU A 105 -3.98 -13.40 3.35
N ALA A 106 -4.44 -13.34 2.11
CA ALA A 106 -4.57 -14.47 1.20
C ALA A 106 -4.00 -14.13 -0.19
N LEU A 107 -2.75 -13.66 -0.21
CA LEU A 107 -2.06 -13.28 -1.44
C LEU A 107 -1.89 -14.47 -2.39
N PRO A 108 -2.10 -14.29 -3.71
CA PRO A 108 -1.85 -15.30 -4.72
C PRO A 108 -0.35 -15.33 -5.11
N CYS A 109 0.54 -15.32 -4.12
CA CYS A 109 1.99 -15.31 -4.33
C CYS A 109 2.62 -16.47 -3.54
N GLU A 110 3.61 -17.13 -4.14
CA GLU A 110 4.37 -18.15 -3.41
C GLU A 110 5.21 -17.49 -2.30
N PRO A 111 5.38 -18.15 -1.13
CA PRO A 111 6.28 -17.66 -0.09
C PRO A 111 7.69 -17.45 -0.63
N GLY A 112 8.33 -16.35 -0.25
CA GLY A 112 9.70 -16.06 -0.66
C GLY A 112 9.90 -15.75 -2.15
N SER A 113 8.84 -15.42 -2.90
CA SER A 113 8.90 -15.17 -4.35
C SER A 113 8.98 -13.70 -4.76
N ILE A 114 8.79 -12.77 -3.82
CA ILE A 114 8.68 -11.33 -4.11
C ILE A 114 9.97 -10.61 -3.71
N ASP A 115 10.52 -9.82 -4.64
CA ASP A 115 11.73 -9.02 -4.40
C ASP A 115 11.43 -7.73 -3.61
N ALA A 116 10.29 -7.10 -3.92
CA ALA A 116 9.90 -5.85 -3.29
C ALA A 116 8.37 -5.74 -3.13
N VAL A 117 7.93 -5.15 -2.03
CA VAL A 117 6.52 -4.89 -1.73
C VAL A 117 6.33 -3.39 -1.53
N LEU A 118 5.30 -2.82 -2.16
CA LEU A 118 4.81 -1.49 -1.86
C LEU A 118 3.43 -1.60 -1.18
N ALA A 119 3.32 -1.04 0.04
CA ALA A 119 2.09 -0.96 0.81
C ALA A 119 1.74 0.52 1.06
N LEU A 120 1.09 1.16 0.09
CA LEU A 120 0.77 2.59 0.15
C LEU A 120 -0.63 2.80 0.73
N ASN A 121 -0.75 3.41 1.93
CA ASN A 121 -2.02 3.76 2.56
C ASN A 121 -2.96 2.56 2.87
N ILE A 122 -2.42 1.37 3.08
CA ILE A 122 -3.24 0.17 3.36
C ILE A 122 -3.12 -0.33 4.80
N LEU A 123 -2.03 -0.02 5.50
CA LEU A 123 -1.77 -0.54 6.85
C LEU A 123 -2.76 -0.03 7.90
N TYR A 124 -3.54 1.02 7.61
CA TYR A 124 -4.62 1.47 8.49
C TYR A 124 -5.70 0.40 8.72
N PHE A 125 -5.80 -0.55 7.80
CA PHE A 125 -6.77 -1.64 7.84
C PHE A 125 -6.18 -2.93 8.40
N CYS A 126 -4.92 -2.88 8.85
CA CYS A 126 -4.25 -4.01 9.49
C CYS A 126 -4.98 -4.36 10.79
N ASP A 127 -5.18 -5.65 10.99
CA ASP A 127 -5.74 -6.18 12.23
C ASP A 127 -4.78 -5.96 13.43
N PRO A 128 -5.28 -6.02 14.67
CA PRO A 128 -4.44 -5.84 15.86
C PRO A 128 -3.25 -6.81 15.94
N ASP A 129 -3.39 -8.02 15.40
CA ASP A 129 -2.37 -9.07 15.45
C ASP A 129 -1.37 -8.98 14.27
N SER A 130 -1.44 -7.89 13.48
CA SER A 130 -0.52 -7.61 12.37
C SER A 130 -0.47 -8.68 11.28
N ARG A 131 -1.54 -9.47 11.08
CA ARG A 131 -1.57 -10.57 10.10
C ARG A 131 -1.36 -10.08 8.66
N MET A 132 -1.87 -8.91 8.31
CA MET A 132 -1.61 -8.30 7.01
C MET A 132 -0.11 -8.10 6.77
N ILE A 133 0.62 -7.58 7.76
CA ILE A 133 2.06 -7.34 7.66
C ILE A 133 2.81 -8.68 7.61
N ALA A 134 2.39 -9.66 8.41
CA ALA A 134 2.96 -11.01 8.38
C ALA A 134 2.82 -11.66 7.00
N ALA A 135 1.66 -11.55 6.35
CA ALA A 135 1.47 -12.06 5.00
C ALA A 135 2.39 -11.38 3.97
N LEU A 136 2.58 -10.06 4.06
CA LEU A 136 3.54 -9.32 3.23
C LEU A 136 4.98 -9.77 3.48
N ARG A 137 5.37 -10.03 4.74
CA ARG A 137 6.69 -10.58 5.08
C ARG A 137 6.87 -12.01 4.55
N THR A 138 5.86 -12.87 4.60
CA THR A 138 5.96 -14.26 4.14
C THR A 138 6.25 -14.36 2.64
N VAL A 139 5.67 -13.49 1.82
CA VAL A 139 5.87 -13.53 0.36
C VAL A 139 7.22 -12.94 -0.07
N LEU A 140 7.84 -12.11 0.77
CA LEU A 140 9.17 -11.56 0.50
C LEU A 140 10.24 -12.64 0.53
N ARG A 141 11.08 -12.67 -0.51
CA ARG A 141 12.32 -13.46 -0.53
C ARG A 141 13.29 -13.00 0.57
N PRO A 142 14.30 -13.81 0.96
CA PRO A 142 15.41 -13.32 1.78
C PRO A 142 16.06 -12.09 1.15
N SER A 143 16.33 -11.08 1.96
CA SER A 143 16.79 -9.73 1.54
C SER A 143 15.79 -8.93 0.68
N GLY A 144 14.57 -9.43 0.49
CA GLY A 144 13.47 -8.66 -0.11
C GLY A 144 13.04 -7.50 0.79
N ARG A 145 12.39 -6.48 0.23
CA ARG A 145 12.07 -5.25 0.96
C ARG A 145 10.59 -4.88 0.92
N LEU A 146 10.07 -4.41 2.04
CA LEU A 146 8.78 -3.73 2.15
C LEU A 146 9.00 -2.23 2.24
N VAL A 147 8.32 -1.46 1.39
CA VAL A 147 8.13 -0.03 1.58
C VAL A 147 6.67 0.23 1.89
N ALA A 148 6.41 0.83 3.06
CA ALA A 148 5.07 1.22 3.46
C ALA A 148 4.96 2.74 3.64
N TYR A 149 3.80 3.28 3.29
CA TYR A 149 3.47 4.67 3.57
C TYR A 149 2.16 4.75 4.34
N VAL A 150 2.19 5.53 5.43
CA VAL A 150 0.99 5.96 6.16
C VAL A 150 1.07 7.46 6.46
N THR A 151 -0.07 8.10 6.64
CA THR A 151 -0.20 9.46 7.15
C THR A 151 0.01 9.38 8.65
N ASP A 152 0.83 10.29 9.19
CA ASP A 152 1.09 10.36 10.62
C ASP A 152 -0.20 10.63 11.41
N ARG A 153 -0.30 10.02 12.59
CA ARG A 153 -1.43 10.14 13.51
C ARG A 153 -1.86 11.59 13.70
N GLN A 154 -0.96 12.51 14.05
CA GLN A 154 -1.33 13.89 14.36
C GLN A 154 -1.92 14.63 13.16
N SER A 155 -1.55 14.22 11.95
CA SER A 155 -2.13 14.75 10.72
C SER A 155 -3.49 14.12 10.45
N MET A 156 -3.60 12.81 10.58
CA MET A 156 -4.78 12.04 10.22
C MET A 156 -5.93 12.22 11.23
N GLU A 157 -5.67 12.36 12.53
CA GLU A 157 -6.68 12.54 13.59
C GLU A 157 -7.61 13.74 13.35
N LYS A 158 -7.12 14.76 12.64
CA LYS A 158 -7.89 15.97 12.29
C LYS A 158 -8.98 15.71 11.25
N TRP A 159 -8.94 14.57 10.56
CA TRP A 159 -9.84 14.27 9.46
C TRP A 159 -11.13 13.61 9.94
N ALA A 160 -12.27 14.08 9.45
CA ALA A 160 -13.58 13.69 9.95
C ALA A 160 -13.89 12.18 9.90
N PHE A 161 -13.19 11.40 9.06
CA PHE A 161 -13.44 9.96 8.90
C PHE A 161 -12.72 9.07 9.92
N THR A 162 -11.72 9.58 10.65
CA THR A 162 -10.97 8.79 11.65
C THR A 162 -11.82 8.45 12.87
N GLY A 163 -12.76 9.32 13.25
CA GLY A 163 -13.71 9.08 14.33
C GLY A 163 -14.70 7.92 14.09
N ALA A 164 -14.63 7.25 12.94
CA ALA A 164 -15.43 6.06 12.64
C ALA A 164 -14.82 4.75 13.19
N GLY A 165 -13.57 4.77 13.70
CA GLY A 165 -12.93 3.59 14.30
C GLY A 165 -12.53 2.48 13.31
N LEU A 166 -12.53 2.79 12.01
CA LEU A 166 -12.19 1.84 10.93
C LEU A 166 -10.72 1.89 10.51
N HIS A 167 -9.91 2.78 11.10
CA HIS A 167 -8.52 3.01 10.73
C HIS A 167 -7.67 2.97 11.98
N ARG A 168 -6.63 2.15 11.98
CA ARG A 168 -5.53 2.26 12.93
C ARG A 168 -4.70 3.49 12.56
N LEU A 169 -4.33 4.27 13.57
CA LEU A 169 -3.50 5.46 13.41
C LEU A 169 -2.10 5.16 13.92
N TYR A 170 -1.09 5.68 13.23
CA TYR A 170 0.30 5.39 13.51
C TYR A 170 1.09 6.66 13.75
N ASN A 171 1.84 6.71 14.85
CA ASN A 171 3.11 7.43 14.90
C ASN A 171 4.27 6.50 14.48
N SER A 172 5.50 7.00 14.49
CA SER A 172 6.68 6.20 14.13
C SER A 172 6.84 4.93 14.97
N ASP A 173 6.74 5.04 16.30
CA ASP A 173 6.96 3.93 17.22
C ASP A 173 5.90 2.83 17.04
N GLU A 174 4.64 3.21 16.81
CA GLU A 174 3.54 2.27 16.59
C GLU A 174 3.63 1.58 15.24
N LEU A 175 4.10 2.29 14.21
CA LEU A 175 4.35 1.68 12.92
C LEU A 175 5.53 0.70 13.01
N GLN A 176 6.58 1.06 13.74
CA GLN A 176 7.70 0.15 14.01
C GLN A 176 7.24 -1.10 14.77
N ALA A 177 6.46 -0.93 15.84
CA ALA A 177 5.92 -2.03 16.61
C ALA A 177 5.06 -2.96 15.74
N ALA A 178 4.17 -2.42 14.90
CA ALA A 178 3.36 -3.23 14.01
C ALA A 178 4.19 -4.00 12.96
N LEU A 179 5.29 -3.42 12.47
CA LEU A 179 6.23 -4.12 11.58
C LEU A 179 6.96 -5.26 12.29
N VAL A 180 7.37 -5.05 13.55
CA VAL A 180 7.99 -6.08 14.39
C VAL A 180 7.00 -7.21 14.70
N ASP A 181 5.76 -6.88 15.08
CA ASP A 181 4.69 -7.85 15.32
C ASP A 181 4.38 -8.67 14.05
N GLY A 182 4.50 -8.04 12.88
CA GLY A 182 4.39 -8.68 11.57
C GLY A 182 5.62 -9.51 11.16
N GLY A 183 6.63 -9.65 12.03
CA GLY A 183 7.76 -10.55 11.82
C GLY A 183 8.99 -9.95 11.13
N PHE A 184 9.08 -8.62 11.02
CA PHE A 184 10.33 -7.97 10.60
C PHE A 184 11.29 -7.81 11.79
N ASP A 185 12.60 -7.96 11.53
CA ASP A 185 13.61 -7.73 12.56
C ASP A 185 13.70 -6.22 12.89
N PRO A 186 13.65 -5.79 14.16
CA PRO A 186 13.74 -4.38 14.54
C PRO A 186 14.94 -3.62 13.94
N SER A 187 16.08 -4.29 13.77
CA SER A 187 17.31 -3.70 13.21
C SER A 187 17.26 -3.52 11.69
N SER A 188 16.31 -4.18 11.02
CA SER A 188 16.08 -4.10 9.58
C SER A 188 15.04 -3.06 9.18
N ILE A 189 14.43 -2.36 10.16
CA ILE A 189 13.37 -1.39 9.96
C ILE A 189 13.93 0.02 10.08
N SER A 190 13.55 0.88 9.13
CA SER A 190 13.76 2.32 9.20
C SER A 190 12.44 3.04 8.94
N ILE A 191 12.18 4.11 9.70
CA ILE A 191 10.99 4.95 9.53
C ILE A 191 11.43 6.39 9.38
N GLU A 192 11.03 7.01 8.29
CA GLU A 192 11.36 8.39 7.95
C GLU A 192 10.08 9.25 7.95
N PRO A 193 9.88 10.11 8.96
CA PRO A 193 8.83 11.12 8.93
C PRO A 193 9.14 12.22 7.91
N ARG A 194 8.18 12.55 7.05
CA ARG A 194 8.31 13.62 6.05
C ARG A 194 7.01 14.35 5.81
N SER A 195 7.12 15.65 5.55
CA SER A 195 5.98 16.43 5.06
C SER A 195 5.68 16.06 3.62
N VAL A 196 4.42 15.73 3.34
CA VAL A 196 3.94 15.35 2.00
C VAL A 196 3.03 16.40 1.39
N ALA A 197 2.48 17.29 2.23
CA ALA A 197 1.72 18.47 1.85
C ALA A 197 1.74 19.47 3.01
N SER A 198 1.29 20.70 2.76
CA SER A 198 1.17 21.72 3.81
C SER A 198 0.28 21.21 4.95
N GLY A 199 0.85 21.13 6.15
CA GLY A 199 0.16 20.64 7.34
C GLY A 199 -0.07 19.13 7.40
N VAL A 200 0.49 18.34 6.47
CA VAL A 200 0.38 16.87 6.44
C VAL A 200 1.76 16.23 6.54
N GLN A 201 1.96 15.48 7.62
CA GLN A 201 3.11 14.60 7.82
C GLN A 201 2.74 13.16 7.44
N GLY A 202 3.69 12.46 6.84
CA GLY A 202 3.59 11.04 6.56
C GLY A 202 4.82 10.30 7.07
N LEU A 203 4.67 9.00 7.24
CA LEU A 203 5.69 8.07 7.69
C LEU A 203 6.00 7.12 6.53
N PHE A 204 7.28 7.08 6.13
CA PHE A 204 7.78 6.14 5.15
C PHE A 204 8.58 5.07 5.88
N ALA A 205 8.07 3.85 5.89
CA ALA A 205 8.79 2.71 6.45
C ALA A 205 9.49 1.93 5.34
N LEU A 206 10.74 1.54 5.59
CA LEU A 206 11.49 0.56 4.81
C LEU A 206 11.92 -0.55 5.75
N ALA A 207 11.53 -1.79 5.44
CA ALA A 207 11.88 -2.98 6.20
C ALA A 207 12.42 -4.07 5.27
N TYR A 208 13.47 -4.78 5.68
CA TYR A 208 14.03 -5.90 4.92
C TYR A 208 13.66 -7.24 5.53
N ALA A 209 13.33 -8.22 4.69
CA ALA A 209 13.18 -9.60 5.10
C ALA A 209 14.58 -10.20 5.36
N GLY A 210 14.90 -10.47 6.63
CA GLY A 210 16.09 -11.26 7.02
C GLY A 210 15.98 -12.72 6.62
#